data_AF-A0A973SZA6-F1
#
_entry.id   AF-A0A973SZA6-F1
#
_cell.length_a   1.000
_cell.length_b   1.000
_cell.length_c   1.000
_cell.angle_alpha   90.00
_cell.angle_beta   90.00
_cell.angle_gamma   90.00
#
_symmetry.space_group_name_H-M   'P 1'
#
loop_
_entity.id
_entity.type
_entity.pdbx_description
1 polymer ?
#
loop_
_entity_poly.entity_id
_entity_poly.type
_entity_poly.pdbx_seq_one_letter_code
_entity_poly.pdbx_strand_id
1 'polypeptide(L)'
;RTDPLGGAAARILARHGGPGDAGLVLAALRRAVQADGADAEGIDALVEGAGRLAACQAAPLLRHLYRETSSSQLRGTAARALSAVDPGFAAGFAVECLWDCEEATRELAAHRAASGDVRVLAQLRRLAADPAEEAEVQTAVRGRLSSGGTAR
;
A
#
# COMPACT_ATOMS: atom_id res chain seq x y z
N ARG A 1 5.55 -13.63 22.23
CA ARG A 1 4.33 -14.16 22.89
C ARG A 1 3.24 -14.30 21.82
N THR A 2 2.42 -15.34 21.90
CA THR A 2 1.36 -15.67 20.92
C THR A 2 -0.06 -15.50 21.48
N ASP A 3 -0.16 -14.98 22.70
CA ASP A 3 -1.42 -14.73 23.39
C ASP A 3 -2.02 -13.37 22.97
N PRO A 4 -3.28 -13.08 23.31
CA PRO A 4 -3.94 -11.81 22.98
C PRO A 4 -3.16 -10.57 23.46
N LEU A 5 -2.48 -10.67 24.61
CA LEU A 5 -1.62 -9.60 25.11
C LEU A 5 -0.42 -9.35 24.18
N GLY A 6 0.21 -10.42 23.67
CA GLY A 6 1.27 -10.32 22.66
C GLY A 6 0.78 -9.67 21.37
N GLY A 7 -0.44 -10.00 20.92
CA GLY A 7 -1.06 -9.37 19.75
C GLY A 7 -1.35 -7.87 19.97
N ALA A 8 -1.89 -7.50 21.13
CA ALA A 8 -2.11 -6.10 21.50
C ALA A 8 -0.79 -5.31 21.57
N ALA A 9 0.25 -5.86 22.22
CA ALA A 9 1.55 -5.23 22.31
C ALA A 9 2.18 -5.00 20.92
N ALA A 10 2.08 -6.00 20.01
CA ALA A 10 2.57 -5.85 18.64
C ALA A 10 1.87 -4.72 17.88
N ARG A 11 0.54 -4.58 18.04
CA ARG A 11 -0.22 -3.48 17.44
C ARG A 11 0.16 -2.12 18.02
N ILE A 12 0.44 -2.03 19.33
CA ILE A 12 0.95 -0.81 19.96
C ILE A 12 2.32 -0.43 19.38
N LEU A 13 3.25 -1.38 19.26
CA LEU A 13 4.56 -1.14 18.62
C LEU A 13 4.41 -0.74 17.14
N ALA A 14 3.47 -1.36 16.42
CA ALA A 14 3.21 -1.01 15.04
C ALA A 14 2.74 0.45 14.89
N ARG A 15 1.89 0.94 15.79
CA ARG A 15 1.39 2.33 15.78
C ARG A 15 2.38 3.36 16.36
N HIS A 16 3.10 3.01 17.43
CA HIS A 16 3.85 3.98 18.24
C HIS A 16 5.34 3.68 18.42
N GLY A 17 5.79 2.47 18.04
CA GLY A 17 7.19 2.06 18.16
C GLY A 17 8.15 2.85 17.26
N GLY A 18 9.44 2.71 17.52
CA GLY A 18 10.51 3.29 16.73
C GLY A 18 11.14 2.29 15.75
N PRO A 19 12.17 2.71 14.98
CA PRO A 19 12.85 1.84 14.02
C PRO A 19 13.39 0.52 14.61
N GLY A 20 13.76 0.50 15.90
CA GLY A 20 14.20 -0.70 16.61
C GLY A 20 13.12 -1.78 16.76
N ASP A 21 11.84 -1.42 16.61
CA ASP A 21 10.70 -2.34 16.76
C ASP A 21 10.32 -3.03 15.45
N ALA A 22 10.93 -2.65 14.31
CA ALA A 22 10.59 -3.16 12.98
C ALA A 22 10.62 -4.70 12.91
N GLY A 23 11.64 -5.32 13.52
CA GLY A 23 11.76 -6.78 13.57
C GLY A 23 10.64 -7.46 14.37
N LEU A 24 10.19 -6.84 15.47
CA LEU A 24 9.10 -7.36 16.31
C LEU A 24 7.76 -7.28 15.58
N VAL A 25 7.50 -6.15 14.91
CA VAL A 25 6.29 -5.95 14.10
C VAL A 25 6.26 -6.92 12.93
N LEU A 26 7.37 -7.10 12.20
CA LEU A 26 7.45 -8.08 11.11
C LEU A 26 7.24 -9.52 11.61
N ALA A 27 7.82 -9.88 12.76
CA ALA A 27 7.62 -11.20 13.35
C ALA A 27 6.15 -11.42 13.76
N ALA A 28 5.47 -10.38 14.27
CA ALA A 28 4.04 -10.44 14.57
C ALA A 28 3.19 -10.57 13.31
N LEU A 29 3.49 -9.79 12.26
CA LEU A 29 2.80 -9.86 10.97
C LEU A 29 2.89 -11.26 10.37
N ARG A 30 4.10 -11.87 10.36
CA ARG A 30 4.29 -13.25 9.89
C ARG A 30 3.44 -14.25 10.66
N ARG A 31 3.37 -14.12 11.98
CA ARG A 31 2.56 -15.02 12.81
C ARG A 31 1.07 -14.88 12.53
N ALA A 32 0.56 -13.65 12.42
CA ALA A 32 -0.84 -13.39 12.09
C ALA A 32 -1.22 -14.04 10.75
N VAL A 33 -0.40 -13.83 9.71
CA VAL A 33 -0.64 -14.44 8.39
C VAL A 33 -0.57 -15.96 8.42
N GLN A 34 0.37 -16.54 9.17
CA GLN A 34 0.51 -17.99 9.27
C GLN A 34 -0.64 -18.65 10.04
N ALA A 35 -1.20 -17.99 11.04
CA ALA A 35 -2.28 -18.52 11.86
C ALA A 35 -3.64 -18.36 11.19
N ASP A 36 -3.94 -17.15 10.71
CA ASP A 36 -5.30 -16.74 10.37
C ASP A 36 -5.44 -16.22 8.92
N GLY A 37 -4.35 -16.23 8.14
CA GLY A 37 -4.34 -15.87 6.72
C GLY A 37 -4.24 -14.36 6.45
N ALA A 38 -4.53 -13.97 5.21
CA ALA A 38 -4.33 -12.60 4.73
C ALA A 38 -5.31 -11.58 5.33
N ASP A 39 -6.46 -12.04 5.83
CA ASP A 39 -7.53 -11.23 6.42
C ASP A 39 -7.60 -11.39 7.95
N ALA A 40 -6.48 -11.75 8.59
CA ALA A 40 -6.38 -11.90 10.04
C ALA A 40 -6.83 -10.65 10.81
N GLU A 41 -7.51 -10.82 11.94
CA GLU A 41 -8.00 -9.70 12.74
C GLU A 41 -6.85 -8.80 13.23
N GLY A 42 -6.96 -7.49 13.02
CA GLY A 42 -5.98 -6.50 13.46
C GLY A 42 -4.66 -6.50 12.68
N ILE A 43 -4.61 -7.19 11.54
CA ILE A 43 -3.43 -7.24 10.65
C ILE A 43 -3.15 -5.89 9.99
N ASP A 44 -4.18 -5.06 9.79
CA ASP A 44 -4.11 -3.70 9.26
C ASP A 44 -3.06 -2.86 10.00
N ALA A 45 -3.08 -2.87 11.33
CA ALA A 45 -2.15 -2.13 12.17
C ALA A 45 -0.70 -2.62 11.97
N LEU A 46 -0.50 -3.93 11.78
CA LEU A 46 0.82 -4.52 11.58
C LEU A 46 1.37 -4.21 10.18
N VAL A 47 0.51 -4.21 9.16
CA VAL A 47 0.82 -3.79 7.79
C VAL A 47 1.21 -2.33 7.76
N GLU A 48 0.40 -1.46 8.36
CA GLU A 48 0.68 -0.02 8.50
C GLU A 48 2.02 0.20 9.20
N GLY A 49 2.25 -0.50 10.32
CA GLY A 49 3.50 -0.43 11.08
C GLY A 49 4.73 -0.90 10.29
N ALA A 50 4.60 -1.93 9.45
CA ALA A 50 5.70 -2.38 8.60
C ALA A 50 6.16 -1.29 7.61
N GLY A 51 5.21 -0.57 7.01
CA GLY A 51 5.49 0.59 6.17
C GLY A 51 6.10 1.75 6.96
N ARG A 52 5.45 2.15 8.05
CA ARG A 52 5.85 3.28 8.92
C ARG A 52 7.26 3.10 9.49
N LEU A 53 7.62 1.88 9.88
CA LEU A 53 8.91 1.53 10.46
C LEU A 53 9.99 1.21 9.42
N ALA A 54 9.70 1.39 8.13
CA ALA A 54 10.60 1.08 7.02
C ALA A 54 11.15 -0.36 7.08
N ALA A 55 10.28 -1.33 7.42
CA ALA A 55 10.66 -2.73 7.54
C ALA A 55 10.82 -3.37 6.14
N CYS A 56 11.91 -3.08 5.42
CA CYS A 56 12.18 -3.57 4.05
C CYS A 56 12.01 -5.09 3.89
N GLN A 57 12.34 -5.87 4.92
CA GLN A 57 12.20 -7.33 4.94
C GLN A 57 10.73 -7.81 4.97
N ALA A 58 9.77 -6.90 5.15
CA ALA A 58 8.35 -7.17 5.05
C ALA A 58 7.84 -7.21 3.60
N ALA A 59 8.59 -6.66 2.63
CA ALA A 59 8.10 -6.51 1.25
C ALA A 59 7.50 -7.80 0.66
N PRO A 60 8.16 -8.98 0.69
CA PRO A 60 7.57 -10.19 0.13
C PRO A 60 6.22 -10.58 0.77
N LEU A 61 6.08 -10.39 2.09
CA LEU A 61 4.85 -10.69 2.81
C LEU A 61 3.75 -9.68 2.49
N LEU A 62 4.10 -8.39 2.37
CA LEU A 62 3.15 -7.35 1.97
C LEU A 62 2.63 -7.56 0.55
N ARG A 63 3.47 -8.05 -0.38
CA ARG A 63 3.03 -8.43 -1.73
C ARG A 63 2.04 -9.59 -1.72
N HIS A 64 2.27 -10.56 -0.84
CA HIS A 64 1.35 -11.68 -0.65
C HIS A 64 0.02 -11.16 -0.10
N LEU A 65 0.04 -10.33 0.96
CA LEU A 65 -1.17 -9.73 1.52
C LEU A 65 -1.96 -8.92 0.50
N TYR A 66 -1.30 -8.07 -0.29
CA TYR A 66 -1.95 -7.30 -1.34
C TYR A 66 -2.72 -8.18 -2.33
N ARG A 67 -2.19 -9.36 -2.67
CA ARG A 67 -2.80 -10.28 -3.65
C ARG A 67 -3.91 -11.15 -3.08
N GLU A 68 -3.76 -11.58 -1.84
CA GLU A 68 -4.65 -12.59 -1.25
C GLU A 68 -5.77 -12.00 -0.40
N THR A 69 -5.66 -10.75 0.06
CA THR A 69 -6.71 -10.12 0.86
C THR A 69 -7.99 -9.92 0.04
N SER A 70 -9.13 -10.26 0.64
CA SER A 70 -10.44 -9.97 0.08
C SER A 70 -10.88 -8.52 0.31
N SER A 71 -10.26 -7.82 1.27
CA SER A 71 -10.58 -6.43 1.61
C SER A 71 -9.82 -5.44 0.73
N SER A 72 -10.56 -4.57 0.04
CA SER A 72 -9.99 -3.46 -0.73
C SER A 72 -9.28 -2.43 0.16
N GLN A 73 -9.80 -2.18 1.38
CA GLN A 73 -9.15 -1.31 2.37
C GLN A 73 -7.81 -1.87 2.84
N LEU A 74 -7.74 -3.17 3.15
CA LEU A 74 -6.49 -3.82 3.55
C LEU A 74 -5.50 -3.86 2.38
N ARG A 75 -5.97 -4.11 1.16
CA ARG A 75 -5.14 -4.03 -0.06
C ARG A 75 -4.53 -2.64 -0.22
N GLY A 76 -5.32 -1.57 -0.04
CA GLY A 76 -4.82 -0.19 -0.03
C GLY A 76 -3.80 0.10 1.08
N THR A 77 -4.02 -0.47 2.27
CA THR A 77 -3.06 -0.36 3.38
C THR A 77 -1.74 -1.08 3.05
N ALA A 78 -1.82 -2.27 2.44
CA ALA A 78 -0.65 -3.00 1.96
C ALA A 78 0.07 -2.27 0.84
N ALA A 79 -0.64 -1.64 -0.11
CA ALA A 79 -0.06 -0.82 -1.16
C ALA A 79 0.72 0.37 -0.59
N ARG A 80 0.13 1.07 0.40
CA ARG A 80 0.81 2.17 1.08
C ARG A 80 2.08 1.70 1.80
N ALA A 81 2.01 0.57 2.51
CA ALA A 81 3.19 -0.02 3.15
C ALA A 81 4.27 -0.41 2.13
N LEU A 82 3.89 -1.09 1.03
CA LEU A 82 4.79 -1.45 -0.07
C LEU A 82 5.47 -0.22 -0.68
N SER A 83 4.74 0.89 -0.85
CA SER A 83 5.31 2.13 -1.39
C SER A 83 6.47 2.70 -0.56
N ALA A 84 6.55 2.35 0.72
CA ALA A 84 7.61 2.77 1.62
C ALA A 84 8.79 1.79 1.67
N VAL A 85 8.57 0.50 1.38
CA VAL A 85 9.54 -0.57 1.69
C VAL A 85 9.95 -1.44 0.51
N ASP A 86 9.23 -1.38 -0.61
CA ASP A 86 9.51 -2.17 -1.82
C ASP A 86 10.02 -1.28 -2.96
N PRO A 87 11.31 -1.36 -3.32
CA PRO A 87 11.87 -0.63 -4.47
C PRO A 87 11.15 -0.92 -5.80
N GLY A 88 10.53 -2.10 -5.94
CA GLY A 88 9.79 -2.48 -7.14
C GLY A 88 8.37 -1.93 -7.23
N PHE A 89 7.87 -1.23 -6.19
CA PHE A 89 6.47 -0.83 -6.09
C PHE A 89 5.99 -0.03 -7.31
N ALA A 90 6.77 0.97 -7.73
CA ALA A 90 6.39 1.89 -8.81
C ALA A 90 6.11 1.16 -10.15
N ALA A 91 6.93 0.19 -10.51
CA ALA A 91 6.81 -0.54 -11.78
C ALA A 91 5.82 -1.72 -11.71
N GLY A 92 5.41 -2.15 -10.52
CA GLY A 92 4.50 -3.26 -10.30
C GLY A 92 3.17 -2.81 -9.71
N PHE A 93 3.01 -3.02 -8.40
CA PHE A 93 1.73 -2.80 -7.69
C PHE A 93 1.17 -1.39 -7.81
N ALA A 94 2.00 -0.36 -7.92
CA ALA A 94 1.52 1.00 -8.14
C ALA A 94 0.76 1.13 -9.48
N VAL A 95 1.12 0.35 -10.51
CA VAL A 95 0.37 0.30 -11.76
C VAL A 95 -0.97 -0.39 -11.53
N GLU A 96 -0.99 -1.54 -10.87
CA GLU A 96 -2.24 -2.27 -10.55
C GLU A 96 -3.21 -1.40 -9.73
N CYS A 97 -2.69 -0.62 -8.78
CA CYS A 97 -3.46 0.26 -7.91
C CYS A 97 -4.27 1.35 -8.67
N LEU A 98 -3.94 1.66 -9.93
CA LEU A 98 -4.73 2.60 -10.76
C LEU A 98 -6.14 2.08 -11.11
N TRP A 99 -6.36 0.77 -10.93
CA TRP A 99 -7.65 0.10 -11.15
C TRP A 99 -8.28 -0.40 -9.85
N ASP A 100 -7.73 -0.02 -8.69
CA ASP A 100 -8.29 -0.44 -7.41
C ASP A 100 -9.67 0.20 -7.16
N CYS A 101 -10.48 -0.42 -6.31
CA CYS A 101 -11.78 0.09 -5.92
C CYS A 101 -11.69 1.25 -4.92
N GLU A 102 -10.65 1.32 -4.11
CA GLU A 102 -10.45 2.41 -3.14
C GLU A 102 -9.78 3.63 -3.82
N GLU A 103 -10.40 4.79 -3.65
CA GLU A 103 -9.93 6.08 -4.13
C GLU A 103 -8.53 6.41 -3.62
N ALA A 104 -8.24 6.21 -2.34
CA ALA A 104 -6.93 6.50 -1.75
C ALA A 104 -5.82 5.60 -2.32
N THR A 105 -6.19 4.39 -2.79
CA THR A 105 -5.26 3.48 -3.48
C THR A 105 -4.99 3.96 -4.90
N ARG A 106 -6.02 4.43 -5.63
CA ARG A 106 -5.87 5.07 -6.94
C ARG A 106 -5.08 6.37 -6.87
N GLU A 107 -5.26 7.17 -5.83
CA GLU A 107 -4.49 8.40 -5.59
C GLU A 107 -3.00 8.09 -5.37
N LEU A 108 -2.69 7.13 -4.49
CA LEU A 108 -1.32 6.66 -4.28
C LEU A 108 -0.68 6.21 -5.59
N ALA A 109 -1.42 5.45 -6.39
CA ALA A 109 -1.01 4.98 -7.70
C ALA A 109 -0.73 6.13 -8.67
N ALA A 110 -1.61 7.13 -8.71
CA ALA A 110 -1.44 8.32 -9.52
C ALA A 110 -0.11 9.01 -9.22
N HIS A 111 0.34 9.04 -7.97
CA HIS A 111 1.65 9.60 -7.62
C HIS A 111 2.83 8.68 -7.90
N ARG A 112 2.66 7.35 -7.75
CA ARG A 112 3.79 6.41 -7.64
C ARG A 112 4.01 5.49 -8.84
N ALA A 113 2.99 5.24 -9.66
CA ALA A 113 3.11 4.34 -10.80
C ALA A 113 4.27 4.76 -11.71
N ALA A 114 5.00 3.83 -12.31
CA ALA A 114 6.05 4.16 -13.26
C ALA A 114 5.46 4.78 -14.54
N SER A 115 6.12 5.80 -15.06
CA SER A 115 5.78 6.37 -16.37
C SER A 115 6.37 5.50 -17.50
N GLY A 116 5.78 5.57 -18.70
CA GLY A 116 6.30 4.89 -19.89
C GLY A 116 5.44 3.73 -20.40
N ASP A 117 4.50 3.24 -19.59
CA ASP A 117 3.45 2.33 -20.07
C ASP A 117 2.27 3.16 -20.61
N VAL A 118 1.91 2.92 -21.87
CA VAL A 118 0.74 3.54 -22.54
C VAL A 118 -0.56 3.29 -21.77
N ARG A 119 -0.70 2.13 -21.12
CA ARG A 119 -1.87 1.78 -20.30
C ARG A 119 -1.99 2.66 -19.07
N VAL A 120 -0.86 2.98 -18.43
CA VAL A 120 -0.81 3.92 -17.29
C VAL A 120 -1.26 5.29 -17.76
N LEU A 121 -0.71 5.81 -18.86
CA LEU A 121 -1.07 7.13 -19.37
C LEU A 121 -2.56 7.20 -19.76
N ALA A 122 -3.08 6.16 -20.42
CA ALA A 122 -4.49 6.07 -20.79
C ALA A 122 -5.40 6.08 -19.55
N GLN A 123 -5.05 5.30 -18.53
CA GLN A 123 -5.83 5.23 -17.30
C GLN A 123 -5.78 6.55 -16.51
N LEU A 124 -4.63 7.22 -16.40
CA LEU A 124 -4.54 8.54 -15.77
C LEU A 124 -5.44 9.57 -16.46
N ARG A 125 -5.50 9.56 -17.80
CA ARG A 125 -6.39 10.44 -18.56
C ARG A 125 -7.86 10.11 -18.35
N ARG A 126 -8.20 8.82 -18.24
CA ARG A 126 -9.56 8.37 -17.93
C ARG A 126 -9.99 8.88 -16.55
N LEU A 127 -9.18 8.63 -15.52
CA LEU A 127 -9.45 9.12 -14.16
C LEU A 127 -9.57 10.65 -14.10
N ALA A 128 -8.75 11.38 -14.87
CA ALA A 128 -8.80 12.84 -14.92
C ALA A 128 -10.10 13.41 -15.52
N ALA A 129 -10.75 12.63 -16.38
CA ALA A 129 -11.95 13.01 -17.13
C ALA A 129 -13.24 12.40 -16.55
N ASP A 130 -13.14 11.50 -15.57
CA ASP A 130 -14.28 10.82 -14.98
C ASP A 130 -14.98 11.73 -13.96
N PRO A 131 -16.21 12.23 -14.23
CA PRO A 131 -16.91 13.13 -13.32
C PRO A 131 -17.34 12.47 -12.00
N ALA A 132 -17.35 11.14 -11.93
CA ALA A 132 -17.70 10.39 -10.72
C ALA A 132 -16.47 10.05 -9.86
N GLU A 133 -15.26 10.35 -10.33
CA GLU A 133 -14.04 10.11 -9.57
C GLU A 133 -13.81 11.19 -8.49
N GLU A 134 -13.16 10.78 -7.40
CA GLU A 134 -12.88 11.63 -6.25
C GLU A 134 -11.92 12.77 -6.58
N ALA A 135 -12.13 13.92 -5.92
CA ALA A 135 -11.43 15.16 -6.23
C ALA A 135 -9.92 15.07 -6.02
N GLU A 136 -9.48 14.35 -4.99
CA GLU A 136 -8.08 14.09 -4.66
C GLU A 136 -7.41 13.26 -5.76
N VAL A 137 -8.08 12.20 -6.23
CA VAL A 137 -7.60 11.35 -7.35
C VAL A 137 -7.50 12.19 -8.61
N GLN A 138 -8.55 12.94 -8.97
CA GLN A 138 -8.54 13.84 -10.14
C GLN A 138 -7.41 14.86 -10.07
N THR A 139 -7.18 15.44 -8.89
CA THR A 139 -6.10 16.41 -8.65
C THR A 139 -4.73 15.77 -8.86
N ALA A 140 -4.51 14.59 -8.27
CA ALA A 140 -3.27 13.84 -8.42
C ALA A 140 -2.96 13.50 -9.88
N VAL A 141 -3.94 12.97 -10.62
CA VAL A 141 -3.74 12.59 -12.03
C VAL A 141 -3.57 13.81 -12.94
N ARG A 142 -4.31 14.91 -12.74
CA ARG A 142 -4.17 16.15 -13.53
C ARG A 142 -2.83 16.83 -13.27
N GLY A 143 -2.38 16.88 -12.02
CA GLY A 143 -1.06 17.38 -11.65
C GLY A 143 0.06 16.58 -12.30
N ARG A 144 -0.07 15.25 -12.31
CA ARG A 144 0.89 14.37 -12.98
C ARG A 144 0.91 14.53 -14.50
N LEU A 145 -0.25 14.59 -15.14
CA LEU A 145 -0.35 14.77 -16.60
C LEU A 145 0.24 16.11 -17.06
N SER A 146 0.03 17.17 -16.27
CA SER A 146 0.63 18.48 -16.53
C SER A 146 2.16 18.46 -16.40
N SER A 147 2.69 17.74 -15.40
CA SER A 147 4.13 17.65 -15.13
C SER A 147 4.87 16.75 -16.13
N GLY A 148 4.19 15.75 -16.71
CA GLY A 148 4.77 14.90 -17.75
C GLY A 148 4.76 15.52 -19.16
N GLY A 149 4.05 16.64 -19.35
CA GLY A 149 3.92 17.34 -20.63
C GLY A 149 5.04 18.33 -20.96
N THR A 150 5.97 18.59 -20.03
CA THR A 150 7.07 19.55 -20.18
C THR A 150 8.42 18.94 -20.57
N ALA A 151 8.44 17.66 -20.95
CA ALA A 151 9.58 17.07 -21.66
C ALA A 151 9.35 17.25 -23.17
N ARG A 152 9.68 18.44 -23.69
CA ARG A 152 9.72 18.71 -25.12
C ARG A 152 10.99 19.47 -25.47
#